data_AF-A0A9P7K3R3-F1
#
_entry.id   AF-A0A9P7K3R3-F1
#
_cell.length_a   1.000
_cell.length_b   1.000
_cell.length_c   1.000
_cell.angle_alpha   90.00
_cell.angle_beta   90.00
_cell.angle_gamma   90.00
#
_symmetry.space_group_name_H-M   'P 1'
#
loop_
_entity.id
_entity.type
_entity.pdbx_description
1 polymer ?
#
loop_
_entity_poly.entity_id
_entity_poly.type
_entity_poly.pdbx_seq_one_letter_code
_entity_poly.pdbx_strand_id
1 'polypeptide(L)'
;MLQHSNIKTALIPIRVEFETDTHRIRDCFVWNLNETLIKPETFARTFCNDLDLPLQPWLDTVANQIRAQIEEHEGVASMDLGIDGALDIGALPVNGDEIAECRVILS
;
A
#
# COMPACT_ATOMS: atom_id res chain seq x y z
N MET A 1 -6.85 -9.98 -27.35
CA MET A 1 -7.47 -9.67 -26.05
C MET A 1 -6.39 -9.75 -24.99
N LEU A 2 -6.24 -8.66 -24.23
CA LEU A 2 -5.66 -8.58 -22.87
C LEU A 2 -4.17 -8.93 -22.72
N GLN A 3 -3.32 -8.01 -23.18
CA GLN A 3 -1.91 -7.92 -22.82
C GLN A 3 -1.78 -7.23 -21.44
N HIS A 4 -2.09 -7.95 -20.35
CA HIS A 4 -1.89 -7.42 -18.98
C HIS A 4 -0.72 -8.09 -18.24
N SER A 5 0.02 -8.98 -18.91
CA SER A 5 1.02 -9.84 -18.26
C SER A 5 2.43 -9.24 -18.14
N ASN A 6 2.63 -7.92 -18.34
CA ASN A 6 3.96 -7.30 -18.30
C ASN A 6 4.03 -5.99 -17.49
N ILE A 7 2.99 -5.66 -16.72
CA ILE A 7 3.05 -4.55 -15.76
C ILE A 7 3.50 -5.18 -14.44
N LYS A 8 4.68 -4.76 -13.94
CA LYS A 8 5.16 -5.20 -12.64
C LYS A 8 4.14 -4.78 -11.59
N THR A 9 3.71 -5.72 -10.75
CA THR A 9 2.80 -5.42 -9.65
C THR A 9 3.55 -4.62 -8.59
N ALA A 10 3.08 -3.41 -8.29
CA ALA A 10 3.64 -2.55 -7.25
C ALA A 10 2.61 -2.41 -6.13
N LEU A 11 2.71 -3.27 -5.12
CA LEU A 11 1.74 -3.35 -4.03
C LEU A 11 2.14 -2.44 -2.87
N ILE A 12 1.24 -1.59 -2.45
CA ILE A 12 1.41 -0.70 -1.29
C ILE A 12 0.34 -1.00 -0.22
N PRO A 13 0.68 -0.91 1.06
CA PRO A 13 -0.30 -0.97 2.12
C PRO A 13 -1.09 0.33 2.15
N ILE A 14 -2.41 0.23 2.19
CA ILE A 14 -3.32 1.36 2.40
C ILE A 14 -4.00 1.18 3.75
N ARG A 15 -3.98 2.23 4.56
CA ARG A 15 -4.69 2.31 5.83
C ARG A 15 -5.82 3.32 5.73
N VAL A 16 -7.02 2.92 6.13
CA VAL A 16 -8.17 3.81 6.24
C VAL A 16 -8.58 3.89 7.70
N GLU A 17 -8.61 5.10 8.25
CA GLU A 17 -9.07 5.36 9.62
C GLU A 17 -9.96 6.61 9.67
N PHE A 18 -11.15 6.44 10.26
CA PHE A 18 -12.06 7.55 10.56
C PHE A 18 -13.05 7.13 11.65
N GLU A 19 -13.70 8.12 12.25
CA GLU A 19 -14.68 7.93 13.29
C GLU A 19 -16.03 8.48 12.84
N THR A 20 -17.06 7.67 13.03
CA THR A 20 -18.46 8.05 12.87
C THR A 20 -19.06 8.29 14.26
N ASP A 21 -20.29 8.79 14.34
CA ASP A 21 -20.96 8.98 15.64
C ASP A 21 -21.13 7.69 16.45
N THR A 22 -21.02 6.53 15.81
CA THR A 22 -21.36 5.23 16.40
C THR A 22 -20.21 4.23 16.39
N HIS A 23 -19.26 4.37 15.46
CA HIS A 23 -18.20 3.40 15.21
C HIS A 23 -16.88 4.08 14.86
N ARG A 24 -15.78 3.47 15.29
CA ARG A 24 -14.44 3.82 14.84
C ARG A 24 -13.95 2.79 13.82
N ILE A 25 -13.75 3.24 12.59
CA ILE A 25 -13.36 2.38 11.47
C ILE A 25 -11.84 2.40 11.33
N ARG A 26 -11.24 1.20 11.25
CA ARG A 26 -9.82 0.98 10.98
C ARG A 26 -9.67 -0.22 10.07
N ASP A 27 -9.22 0.01 8.85
CA ASP A 27 -8.98 -1.04 7.88
C ASP A 27 -7.59 -0.92 7.26
N CYS A 28 -7.05 -2.05 6.81
CA CYS A 28 -5.78 -2.18 6.12
C CYS A 28 -5.94 -3.16 4.96
N PHE A 29 -5.65 -2.69 3.76
CA PHE A 29 -5.66 -3.52 2.56
C PHE A 29 -4.45 -3.17 1.68
N VAL A 30 -4.25 -3.98 0.65
CA VAL A 30 -3.16 -3.78 -0.30
C VAL A 30 -3.71 -3.20 -1.59
N TRP A 31 -3.07 -2.16 -2.11
CA TRP A 31 -3.41 -1.52 -3.37
C TRP A 31 -2.28 -1.66 -4.38
N ASN A 32 -2.62 -1.94 -5.63
CA ASN A 32 -1.65 -1.92 -6.71
C ASN A 32 -1.50 -0.49 -7.24
N LEU A 33 -0.32 0.12 -7.12
CA LEU A 33 -0.04 1.46 -7.65
C LEU A 33 -0.34 1.56 -9.15
N ASN A 34 -0.17 0.47 -9.89
CA ASN A 34 -0.48 0.41 -11.31
C ASN A 34 -1.92 -0.05 -11.60
N GLU A 35 -2.83 0.02 -10.62
CA GLU A 35 -4.25 -0.27 -10.81
C GLU A 35 -4.88 0.76 -11.75
N THR A 36 -5.62 0.28 -12.75
CA THR A 36 -6.25 1.13 -13.78
C THR A 36 -7.73 0.84 -13.98
N LEU A 37 -8.23 -0.29 -13.44
CA LEU A 37 -9.61 -0.74 -13.59
C LEU A 37 -10.49 -0.20 -12.46
N ILE A 38 -10.00 -0.25 -11.22
CA ILE A 38 -10.75 0.16 -10.03
C ILE A 38 -10.28 1.53 -9.59
N LYS A 39 -11.18 2.52 -9.67
CA LYS A 39 -10.91 3.86 -9.13
C LYS A 39 -11.14 3.90 -7.61
N PRO A 40 -10.39 4.73 -6.86
CA PRO A 40 -10.59 4.88 -5.41
C PRO A 40 -12.03 5.17 -5.00
N GLU A 41 -12.79 5.93 -5.78
CA GLU A 41 -14.21 6.25 -5.53
C GLU A 41 -15.12 5.02 -5.67
N THR A 42 -14.81 4.15 -6.63
CA THR A 42 -15.57 2.91 -6.85
C THR A 42 -15.32 1.93 -5.70
N PHE A 43 -14.06 1.84 -5.26
CA PHE A 43 -13.71 1.06 -4.07
C PHE A 43 -14.38 1.65 -2.83
N ALA A 44 -14.27 2.97 -2.59
CA ALA A 44 -14.85 3.66 -1.45
C ALA A 44 -16.38 3.50 -1.34
N ARG A 45 -17.09 3.50 -2.49
CA ARG A 45 -18.53 3.21 -2.52
C ARG A 45 -18.84 1.80 -2.03
N THR A 46 -18.08 0.81 -2.50
CA THR A 46 -18.25 -0.59 -2.11
C THR A 46 -17.94 -0.76 -0.62
N PHE A 47 -16.82 -0.18 -0.17
CA PHE A 47 -16.41 -0.14 1.23
C PHE A 47 -17.49 0.45 2.15
N CYS A 48 -18.12 1.56 1.76
CA CYS A 48 -19.21 2.15 2.54
C CYS A 48 -20.45 1.26 2.56
N ASN A 49 -20.81 0.65 1.42
CA ASN A 49 -21.95 -0.25 1.35
C ASN A 49 -21.74 -1.52 2.20
N ASP A 50 -20.55 -2.10 2.19
CA ASP A 50 -20.23 -3.33 2.93
C ASP A 50 -20.27 -3.12 4.46
N LEU A 51 -20.06 -1.88 4.91
CA LEU A 51 -20.10 -1.48 6.31
C LEU A 51 -21.41 -0.77 6.70
N ASP A 52 -22.41 -0.75 5.81
CA ASP A 52 -23.69 -0.05 5.99
C ASP A 52 -23.53 1.45 6.38
N LEU A 53 -22.50 2.10 5.83
CA LEU A 53 -22.20 3.52 6.05
C LEU A 53 -22.88 4.42 5.00
N PRO A 54 -23.33 5.63 5.37
CA PRO A 54 -23.85 6.59 4.40
C PRO A 54 -22.74 7.02 3.43
N LEU A 55 -23.04 7.07 2.12
CA LEU A 55 -22.04 7.45 1.11
C LEU A 55 -21.45 8.85 1.31
N GLN A 56 -22.18 9.74 1.97
CA GLN A 56 -21.70 11.07 2.31
C GLN A 56 -21.71 11.21 3.83
N PRO A 57 -20.60 11.65 4.45
CA PRO A 57 -19.36 12.15 3.82
C PRO A 57 -18.30 11.07 3.50
N TRP A 58 -18.56 9.80 3.84
CA TRP A 58 -17.50 8.79 3.97
C TRP A 58 -16.87 8.34 2.65
N LEU A 59 -17.58 8.39 1.53
CA LEU A 59 -17.02 8.05 0.22
C LEU A 59 -15.81 8.93 -0.10
N ASP A 60 -15.95 10.24 0.08
CA ASP A 60 -14.87 11.20 -0.21
C ASP A 60 -13.73 11.05 0.79
N THR A 61 -14.04 10.82 2.07
CA THR A 61 -13.03 10.54 3.10
C THR A 61 -12.16 9.34 2.72
N VAL A 62 -12.78 8.20 2.40
CA VAL A 62 -12.06 6.97 2.06
C VAL A 62 -11.27 7.14 0.76
N ALA A 63 -11.90 7.68 -0.29
CA ALA A 63 -11.23 7.88 -1.58
C ALA A 63 -10.02 8.83 -1.45
N ASN A 64 -10.12 9.90 -0.64
CA ASN A 64 -9.02 10.83 -0.43
C ASN A 64 -7.87 10.20 0.36
N GLN A 65 -8.17 9.38 1.39
CA GLN A 65 -7.13 8.67 2.13
C GLN A 65 -6.37 7.67 1.24
N ILE A 66 -7.07 6.98 0.33
CA ILE A 66 -6.45 6.08 -0.65
C ILE A 66 -5.53 6.86 -1.59
N ARG A 67 -6.01 7.97 -2.20
CA ARG A 67 -5.22 8.77 -3.15
C ARG A 67 -3.99 9.39 -2.50
N ALA A 68 -4.11 9.95 -1.31
CA ALA A 68 -2.98 10.55 -0.60
C ALA A 68 -1.85 9.54 -0.36
N GLN A 69 -2.18 8.31 0.03
CA GLN A 69 -1.20 7.25 0.23
C GLN A 69 -0.60 6.77 -1.10
N ILE A 70 -1.40 6.67 -2.17
CA ILE A 70 -0.87 6.36 -3.51
C ILE A 70 0.17 7.41 -3.94
N GLU A 71 -0.16 8.69 -3.83
CA GLU A 71 0.75 9.80 -4.20
C GLU A 71 2.03 9.81 -3.36
N GLU A 72 1.91 9.55 -2.05
CA GLU A 72 3.06 9.44 -1.14
C GLU A 72 3.99 8.29 -1.54
N HIS A 73 3.44 7.11 -1.81
CA HIS A 73 4.22 5.93 -2.18
C HIS A 73 4.83 6.04 -3.58
N GLU A 74 4.18 6.72 -4.53
CA GLU A 74 4.79 7.06 -5.84
C GLU A 74 6.01 7.97 -5.67
N GLY A 75 5.92 8.96 -4.78
CA GLY A 75 7.04 9.86 -4.47
C GLY A 75 8.24 9.15 -3.83
N VAL A 76 7.98 8.23 -2.89
CA VAL A 76 9.04 7.45 -2.21
C VAL A 76 9.72 6.47 -3.17
N ALA A 77 8.96 5.78 -4.02
CA ALA A 77 9.53 4.89 -5.03
C ALA A 77 10.43 5.64 -6.03
N SER A 78 10.15 6.91 -6.29
CA SER A 78 10.99 7.77 -7.12
C SER A 78 12.26 8.28 -6.43
N MET A 79 12.31 8.29 -5.09
CA MET A 79 13.45 8.79 -4.30
C MET A 79 14.48 7.70 -3.95
N ASP A 80 14.07 6.43 -3.86
CA ASP A 80 14.95 5.30 -3.49
C ASP A 80 15.97 4.90 -4.59
N LEU A 81 15.95 5.59 -5.74
CA LEU A 81 16.93 5.42 -6.83
C LEU A 81 18.12 6.40 -6.73
N GLY A 82 18.31 7.07 -5.59
CA GLY A 82 19.30 8.14 -5.39
C GLY A 82 20.34 7.90 -4.30
N ILE A 83 20.87 6.68 -4.13
CA ILE A 83 22.11 6.47 -3.34
C ILE A 83 23.30 6.42 -4.31
N ASP A 84 23.91 7.58 -4.53
CA ASP A 84 25.20 7.74 -5.18
C ASP A 84 26.37 7.34 -4.25
N GLY A 85 27.34 6.58 -4.78
CA GLY A 85 28.75 6.71 -4.41
C GLY A 85 29.39 5.66 -3.47
N ALA A 86 30.08 4.70 -4.09
CA ALA A 86 31.25 3.99 -3.58
C ALA A 86 31.09 2.98 -2.42
N LEU A 87 30.82 1.72 -2.75
CA LEU A 87 31.47 0.60 -2.07
C LEU A 87 32.12 -0.33 -3.12
N ASP A 88 33.44 -0.36 -3.03
CA ASP A 88 34.38 -1.21 -3.74
C ASP A 88 34.02 -2.70 -3.59
N ILE A 89 33.42 -3.29 -4.64
CA ILE A 89 33.20 -4.75 -4.75
C ILE A 89 34.53 -5.38 -5.16
N GLY A 90 35.44 -5.42 -4.18
CA GLY A 90 36.83 -5.82 -4.38
C GLY A 90 37.43 -6.60 -3.21
N ALA A 91 36.66 -7.09 -2.24
CA ALA A 91 37.12 -8.14 -1.30
C ALA A 91 35.95 -8.68 -0.45
N LEU A 92 35.50 -9.90 -0.75
CA LEU A 92 34.77 -10.72 0.23
C LEU A 92 35.74 -11.19 1.32
N PRO A 93 35.35 -11.17 2.60
CA PRO A 93 35.65 -12.28 3.48
C PRO A 93 34.35 -13.01 3.87
N VAL A 94 34.42 -14.31 3.67
CA VAL A 94 33.46 -15.36 4.00
C VAL A 94 33.32 -15.45 5.52
N ASN A 95 32.08 -15.39 6.04
CA ASN A 95 31.56 -15.90 7.32
C ASN A 95 30.28 -15.07 7.60
N GLY A 96 29.06 -15.58 7.59
CA GLY A 96 28.54 -16.81 8.18
C GLY A 96 27.36 -16.36 9.07
N ASP A 97 26.14 -16.67 8.64
CA ASP A 97 24.85 -16.58 9.35
C ASP A 97 24.31 -15.21 9.82
N GLU A 98 23.27 -14.71 9.14
CA GLU A 98 21.93 -14.52 9.76
C GLU A 98 20.89 -14.18 8.68
N ILE A 99 20.11 -15.19 8.28
CA ILE A 99 18.85 -14.95 7.56
C ILE A 99 17.82 -14.69 8.65
N ALA A 100 17.26 -13.47 8.69
CA ALA A 100 16.24 -13.10 9.67
C ALA A 100 14.94 -13.89 9.43
N GLU A 101 14.81 -15.06 10.07
CA GLU A 101 13.56 -15.80 10.07
C GLU A 101 12.61 -15.24 11.13
N CYS A 102 11.49 -14.68 10.68
CA CYS A 102 10.39 -14.24 11.54
C CYS A 102 9.82 -15.42 12.32
N ARG A 103 10.27 -15.62 13.56
CA ARG A 103 9.62 -16.57 14.48
C ARG A 103 8.35 -15.97 15.03
N VAL A 104 7.22 -16.56 14.69
CA VAL A 104 5.93 -16.33 15.36
C VAL A 104 6.00 -17.00 16.73
N ILE A 105 5.87 -16.22 17.80
CA ILE A 105 5.66 -16.75 19.15
C ILE A 105 4.15 -16.87 19.36
N LEU A 106 3.66 -18.08 19.54
CA LEU A 106 2.30 -18.34 20.01
C LEU A 106 2.35 -18.58 21.52
N SER A 107 1.53 -17.83 22.25
CA SER A 107 1.35 -17.91 23.71
C SER A 107 0.60 -19.17 24.14
#